data_AF-A0A2A5NZI7-F1
#
_entry.id   AF-A0A2A5NZI7-F1
#
_cell.length_a   1.000
_cell.length_b   1.000
_cell.length_c   1.000
_cell.angle_alpha   90.00
_cell.angle_beta   90.00
_cell.angle_gamma   90.00
#
_symmetry.space_group_name_H-M   'P 1'
#
loop_
_entity.id
_entity.type
_entity.pdbx_description
1 polymer ?
#
loop_
_entity_poly.entity_id
_entity_poly.type
_entity_poly.pdbx_seq_one_letter_code
_entity_poly.pdbx_strand_id
1 'polypeptide(L)'
;MRTLRLVRRDVLVGLRAFSPVAISLSLTIALYLLVAGPAYDRLIGVVAVGGVHLGYLEFLSVGIMAIAALESSFITGSMFWLDRRLGMFAQLLAGPYTRDQYVASKLLSSILLATAFSAAAVIVAVCAAPDPRVAEALGRAMLAVPLAALAFSSLGMLAASYVRSNEAFNVLINAVLLPS
;
A
#
# COMPACT_ATOMS: atom_id res chain seq x y z
N MET A 1 24.31 -3.79 -6.43
CA MET A 1 24.35 -2.33 -6.16
C MET A 1 23.49 -1.48 -7.10
N ARG A 2 23.31 -1.81 -8.39
CA ARG A 2 22.55 -0.98 -9.36
C ARG A 2 21.03 -0.96 -9.11
N THR A 3 20.43 -2.11 -8.83
CA THR A 3 18.98 -2.26 -8.50
C THR A 3 18.55 -1.43 -7.29
N LEU A 4 19.39 -1.34 -6.25
CA LEU A 4 19.10 -0.57 -5.04
C LEU A 4 18.90 0.93 -5.32
N ARG A 5 19.59 1.48 -6.33
CA ARG A 5 19.43 2.88 -6.74
C ARG A 5 18.06 3.13 -7.37
N LEU A 6 17.57 2.18 -8.18
CA LEU A 6 16.23 2.23 -8.74
C LEU A 6 15.17 2.13 -7.65
N VAL A 7 15.32 1.19 -6.71
CA VAL A 7 14.42 1.06 -5.56
C VAL A 7 14.37 2.36 -4.76
N ARG A 8 15.52 2.95 -4.45
CA ARG A 8 15.58 4.24 -3.72
C ARG A 8 14.88 5.34 -4.50
N ARG A 9 15.13 5.45 -5.81
CA ARG A 9 14.44 6.42 -6.67
C ARG A 9 12.93 6.21 -6.63
N ASP A 10 12.48 4.97 -6.82
CA ASP A 10 11.07 4.64 -6.90
C ASP A 10 10.36 4.88 -5.56
N VAL A 11 10.99 4.54 -4.42
CA VAL A 11 10.48 4.88 -3.07
C VAL A 11 10.41 6.39 -2.89
N LEU A 12 11.47 7.14 -3.22
CA LEU A 12 11.50 8.59 -3.03
C LEU A 12 10.48 9.30 -3.93
N VAL A 13 10.29 8.85 -5.17
CA VAL A 13 9.30 9.41 -6.07
C VAL A 13 7.90 9.01 -5.62
N GLY A 14 7.66 7.77 -5.18
CA GLY A 14 6.39 7.38 -4.56
C GLY A 14 6.04 8.27 -3.37
N LEU A 15 7.00 8.47 -2.46
CA LEU A 15 6.86 9.34 -1.29
C LEU A 15 6.81 10.85 -1.59
N ARG A 16 7.09 11.31 -2.81
CA ARG A 16 7.09 12.76 -3.14
C ARG A 16 6.01 13.14 -4.14
N ALA A 17 5.78 12.30 -5.14
CA ALA A 17 4.81 12.53 -6.20
C ALA A 17 3.40 12.10 -5.79
N PHE A 18 3.30 11.06 -4.96
CA PHE A 18 2.01 10.55 -4.45
C PHE A 18 1.82 10.82 -2.96
N SER A 19 2.72 11.56 -2.30
CA SER A 19 2.59 11.89 -0.88
C SER A 19 1.33 12.65 -0.52
N PRO A 20 0.79 13.63 -1.29
CA PRO A 20 -0.41 14.33 -0.83
C PRO A 20 -1.61 13.39 -0.72
N VAL A 21 -1.76 12.49 -1.68
CA VAL A 21 -2.84 11.48 -1.72
C VAL A 21 -2.60 10.42 -0.64
N ALA A 22 -1.40 9.84 -0.59
CA ALA A 22 -1.04 8.84 0.41
C ALA A 22 -1.12 9.38 1.84
N ILE A 23 -0.72 10.63 2.08
CA ILE A 23 -0.86 11.31 3.38
C ILE A 23 -2.33 11.54 3.71
N SER A 24 -3.16 11.99 2.76
CA SER A 24 -4.59 12.22 3.01
C SER A 24 -5.34 10.93 3.37
N LEU A 25 -5.02 9.83 2.69
CA LEU A 25 -5.62 8.52 2.94
C LEU A 25 -5.11 7.91 4.24
N SER A 26 -3.79 7.93 4.46
CA SER A 26 -3.17 7.47 5.71
C SER A 26 -3.69 8.24 6.91
N LEU A 27 -3.91 9.56 6.79
CA LEU A 27 -4.48 10.38 7.85
C LEU A 27 -5.94 10.00 8.13
N THR A 28 -6.74 9.79 7.09
CA THR A 28 -8.14 9.36 7.22
C THR A 28 -8.24 8.00 7.90
N ILE A 29 -7.36 7.07 7.51
CA ILE A 29 -7.22 5.74 8.10
C ILE A 29 -6.78 5.81 9.56
N ALA A 30 -5.81 6.66 9.89
CA ALA A 30 -5.35 6.86 11.26
C ALA A 30 -6.46 7.43 12.16
N LEU A 31 -7.25 8.38 11.65
CA LEU A 31 -8.41 8.92 12.36
C LEU A 31 -9.48 7.83 12.60
N TYR A 32 -9.71 6.95 11.62
CA TYR A 32 -10.59 5.80 11.78
C TYR A 32 -10.08 4.85 12.89
N LEU A 33 -8.80 4.51 12.91
CA LEU A 33 -8.24 3.67 13.98
C LEU A 33 -8.35 4.31 15.36
N LEU A 34 -8.06 5.61 15.47
CA LEU A 34 -8.03 6.31 16.75
C LEU A 34 -9.44 6.53 17.32
N VAL A 35 -10.41 6.81 16.47
CA VAL A 35 -11.78 7.15 16.88
C VAL A 35 -12.70 5.94 16.82
N ALA A 36 -12.80 5.30 15.65
CA ALA A 36 -13.72 4.21 15.41
C ALA A 36 -13.28 2.92 16.11
N GLY A 37 -11.96 2.65 16.16
CA GLY A 37 -11.41 1.46 16.77
C GLY A 37 -11.89 1.26 18.22
N PRO A 38 -11.48 2.11 19.19
CA PRO A 38 -11.90 1.98 20.58
C PRO A 38 -13.41 2.15 20.80
N ALA A 39 -14.08 3.00 19.99
CA ALA A 39 -15.51 3.23 20.12
C ALA A 39 -16.34 1.98 19.78
N TYR A 40 -16.03 1.33 18.66
CA TYR A 40 -16.74 0.14 18.22
C TYR A 40 -16.27 -1.12 18.93
N ASP A 41 -15.03 -1.18 19.42
CA ASP A 41 -14.56 -2.29 20.24
C ASP A 41 -15.42 -2.48 21.50
N ARG A 42 -15.89 -1.38 22.11
CA ARG A 42 -16.82 -1.43 23.25
C ARG A 42 -18.25 -1.84 22.88
N LEU A 43 -18.66 -1.64 21.64
CA LEU A 43 -20.03 -1.90 21.17
C LEU A 43 -20.18 -3.30 20.58
N ILE A 44 -19.20 -3.74 19.78
CA ILE A 44 -19.20 -5.00 19.06
C ILE A 44 -18.45 -6.08 19.85
N GLY A 45 -17.34 -5.71 20.51
CA GLY A 45 -16.53 -6.60 21.34
C GLY A 45 -15.72 -7.61 20.54
N VAL A 46 -16.39 -8.60 19.93
CA VAL A 46 -15.73 -9.74 19.27
C VAL A 46 -16.28 -9.95 17.87
N VAL A 47 -15.38 -10.01 16.90
CA VAL A 47 -15.66 -10.38 15.51
C VAL A 47 -15.16 -11.80 15.27
N ALA A 48 -16.04 -12.68 14.78
CA ALA A 48 -15.69 -14.06 14.43
C ALA A 48 -15.46 -14.17 12.91
N VAL A 49 -14.23 -14.50 12.50
CA VAL A 49 -13.87 -14.70 11.09
C VAL A 49 -13.16 -16.04 10.94
N GLY A 50 -13.72 -16.95 10.14
CA GLY A 50 -13.09 -18.25 9.86
C GLY A 50 -12.84 -19.11 11.11
N GLY A 51 -13.64 -18.95 12.16
CA GLY A 51 -13.47 -19.64 13.46
C GLY A 51 -12.48 -18.95 14.43
N VAL A 52 -11.87 -17.83 14.04
CA VAL A 52 -11.01 -17.01 14.90
C VAL A 52 -11.82 -15.85 15.49
N HIS A 53 -11.72 -15.66 16.80
CA HIS A 53 -12.33 -14.55 17.52
C HIS A 53 -11.30 -13.42 17.67
N LEU A 54 -11.61 -12.25 17.11
CA LEU A 54 -10.75 -11.06 17.11
C LEU A 54 -11.46 -9.90 17.79
N GLY A 55 -10.69 -9.03 18.46
CA GLY A 55 -11.20 -7.72 18.85
C GLY A 55 -11.56 -6.89 17.60
N TYR A 56 -12.49 -5.96 17.73
CA TYR A 56 -12.88 -5.12 16.58
C TYR A 56 -11.70 -4.27 16.10
N LEU A 57 -10.89 -3.77 17.03
CA LEU A 57 -9.68 -3.01 16.69
C LEU A 57 -8.67 -3.87 15.91
N GLU A 58 -8.49 -5.14 16.28
CA GLU A 58 -7.59 -6.08 15.58
C GLU A 58 -8.09 -6.35 14.16
N PHE A 59 -9.39 -6.63 14.02
CA PHE A 59 -10.04 -6.85 12.73
C PHE A 59 -9.89 -5.63 11.81
N LEU A 60 -10.17 -4.43 12.32
CA LEU A 60 -10.06 -3.18 11.57
C LEU A 60 -8.62 -2.91 11.15
N SER A 61 -7.66 -3.13 12.05
CA SER A 61 -6.23 -2.93 11.80
C SER A 61 -5.72 -3.82 10.67
N VAL A 62 -6.10 -5.10 10.65
CA VAL A 62 -5.74 -6.03 9.57
C VAL A 62 -6.35 -5.60 8.24
N GLY A 63 -7.61 -5.13 8.24
CA GLY A 63 -8.26 -4.58 7.05
C GLY A 63 -7.51 -3.37 6.47
N ILE A 64 -7.04 -2.48 7.35
CA ILE A 64 -6.24 -1.31 6.97
C ILE A 64 -4.89 -1.72 6.38
N MET A 65 -4.24 -2.75 6.91
CA MET A 65 -3.00 -3.28 6.34
C MET A 65 -3.21 -3.82 4.91
N ALA A 66 -4.37 -4.43 4.65
CA ALA A 66 -4.73 -4.86 3.30
C ALA A 66 -4.95 -3.67 2.35
N ILE A 67 -5.60 -2.61 2.81
CA ILE A 67 -5.76 -1.35 2.06
C ILE A 67 -4.40 -0.72 1.78
N ALA A 68 -3.49 -0.67 2.75
CA ALA A 68 -2.13 -0.17 2.57
C ALA A 68 -1.35 -0.93 1.46
N ALA A 69 -1.54 -2.25 1.36
CA ALA A 69 -0.98 -3.03 0.27
C ALA A 69 -1.57 -2.64 -1.10
N LEU A 70 -2.89 -2.43 -1.17
CA LEU A 70 -3.58 -1.96 -2.38
C LEU A 70 -3.11 -0.55 -2.79
N GLU A 71 -2.96 0.37 -1.85
CA GLU A 71 -2.45 1.73 -2.10
C GLU A 71 -1.02 1.71 -2.64
N SER A 72 -0.16 0.84 -2.09
CA SER A 72 1.21 0.69 -2.60
C SER A 72 1.24 0.22 -4.06
N SER A 73 0.29 -0.65 -4.44
CA SER A 73 0.12 -1.13 -5.81
C SER A 73 -0.33 -0.01 -6.72
N PHE A 74 -1.28 0.79 -6.27
CA PHE A 74 -1.78 1.93 -7.02
C PHE A 74 -0.66 2.94 -7.32
N ILE A 75 0.17 3.27 -6.32
CA ILE A 75 1.36 4.13 -6.50
C ILE A 75 2.31 3.51 -7.53
N THR A 76 2.60 2.21 -7.37
CA THR A 76 3.56 1.50 -8.23
C THR A 76 3.08 1.38 -9.67
N GLY A 77 1.81 1.05 -9.88
CA GLY A 77 1.16 0.98 -11.20
C GLY A 77 1.09 2.35 -11.87
N SER A 78 0.78 3.39 -11.10
CA SER A 78 0.79 4.79 -11.56
C SER A 78 2.18 5.22 -12.04
N MET A 79 3.22 4.90 -11.27
CA MET A 79 4.60 5.18 -11.67
C MET A 79 5.02 4.38 -12.90
N PHE A 80 4.62 3.11 -12.99
CA PHE A 80 4.90 2.29 -14.18
C PHE A 80 4.26 2.88 -15.44
N TRP A 81 2.99 3.30 -15.33
CA TRP A 81 2.29 3.97 -16.41
C TRP A 81 2.99 5.28 -16.82
N LEU A 82 3.37 6.11 -15.85
CA LEU A 82 4.05 7.37 -16.09
C LEU A 82 5.42 7.17 -16.75
N ASP A 83 6.20 6.21 -16.28
CA ASP A 83 7.51 5.86 -16.85
C ASP A 83 7.40 5.45 -18.32
N ARG A 84 6.32 4.74 -18.70
CA ARG A 84 6.03 4.38 -20.10
C ARG A 84 5.60 5.61 -20.90
N ARG A 85 4.67 6.40 -20.38
CA ARG A 85 4.13 7.60 -21.05
C ARG A 85 5.21 8.62 -21.37
N LEU A 86 6.14 8.86 -20.46
CA LEU A 86 7.22 9.82 -20.63
C LEU A 86 8.40 9.26 -21.44
N GLY A 87 8.32 8.02 -21.95
CA GLY A 87 9.42 7.35 -22.65
C GLY A 87 10.62 7.00 -21.74
N MET A 88 10.48 7.21 -20.43
CA MET A 88 11.54 7.02 -19.45
C MET A 88 11.94 5.54 -19.32
N PHE A 89 11.02 4.61 -19.63
CA PHE A 89 11.34 3.18 -19.73
C PHE A 89 12.43 2.90 -20.77
N ALA A 90 12.38 3.53 -21.94
CA ALA A 90 13.39 3.38 -22.99
C ALA A 90 14.72 4.02 -22.56
N GLN A 91 14.68 5.19 -21.91
CA GLN A 91 15.86 5.87 -21.40
C GLN A 91 16.58 5.04 -20.31
N LEU A 92 15.83 4.39 -19.43
CA LEU A 92 16.39 3.52 -18.39
C LEU A 92 17.04 2.27 -18.98
N LEU A 93 16.42 1.67 -20.00
CA LEU A 93 16.95 0.49 -20.69
C LEU A 93 18.13 0.80 -21.63
N ALA A 94 18.25 2.04 -22.10
CA ALA A 94 19.46 2.52 -22.78
C ALA A 94 20.63 2.70 -21.80
N GLY A 95 20.34 2.76 -20.49
CA GLY A 95 21.33 2.76 -19.42
C GLY A 95 21.76 1.33 -18.98
N PRO A 96 22.50 1.21 -17.87
CA PRO A 96 23.06 -0.06 -17.39
C PRO A 96 22.04 -0.93 -16.62
N TYR A 97 20.77 -0.92 -17.03
CA TYR A 97 19.66 -1.60 -16.35
C TYR A 97 18.92 -2.55 -17.28
N THR A 98 18.58 -3.74 -16.79
CA THR A 98 17.74 -4.70 -17.52
C THR A 98 16.26 -4.55 -17.19
N ARG A 99 15.38 -5.13 -18.03
CA ARG A 99 13.93 -5.13 -17.80
C ARG A 99 13.57 -5.76 -16.45
N ASP A 100 14.20 -6.88 -16.12
CA ASP A 100 13.94 -7.61 -14.88
C ASP A 100 14.36 -6.80 -13.65
N GLN A 101 15.49 -6.08 -13.74
CA GLN A 101 15.94 -5.19 -12.67
C GLN A 101 14.97 -4.03 -12.42
N TYR A 102 14.33 -3.53 -13.47
CA TYR A 102 13.29 -2.50 -13.36
C TYR A 102 12.00 -3.05 -12.75
N VAL A 103 11.51 -4.20 -13.20
CA VAL A 103 10.30 -4.81 -12.61
C VAL A 103 10.55 -5.17 -11.15
N ALA A 104 11.71 -5.75 -10.83
CA ALA A 104 12.10 -6.03 -9.46
C ALA A 104 12.19 -4.77 -8.60
N SER A 105 12.67 -3.64 -9.14
CA SER A 105 12.72 -2.39 -8.37
C SER A 105 11.33 -1.90 -7.99
N LYS A 106 10.39 -1.93 -8.95
CA LYS A 106 8.99 -1.55 -8.71
C LYS A 106 8.32 -2.42 -7.65
N LEU A 107 8.46 -3.73 -7.75
CA LEU A 107 7.89 -4.68 -6.78
C LEU A 107 8.49 -4.50 -5.39
N LEU A 108 9.82 -4.36 -5.28
CA LEU A 108 10.48 -4.11 -3.99
C LEU A 108 10.07 -2.77 -3.39
N SER A 109 9.94 -1.71 -4.21
CA SER A 109 9.44 -0.41 -3.75
C SER A 109 8.01 -0.50 -3.23
N SER A 110 7.13 -1.26 -3.90
CA SER A 110 5.77 -1.53 -3.38
C SER A 110 5.80 -2.21 -2.02
N ILE A 111 6.60 -3.28 -1.86
CA ILE A 111 6.70 -3.98 -0.57
C ILE A 111 7.15 -3.03 0.53
N LEU A 112 8.16 -2.20 0.27
CA LEU A 112 8.67 -1.24 1.25
C LEU A 112 7.60 -0.21 1.63
N LEU A 113 6.85 0.31 0.66
CA LEU A 113 5.76 1.27 0.90
C LEU A 113 4.61 0.62 1.70
N ALA A 114 4.13 -0.54 1.27
CA ALA A 114 3.06 -1.27 1.96
C ALA A 114 3.44 -1.60 3.41
N THR A 115 4.68 -2.03 3.62
CA THR A 115 5.22 -2.33 4.95
C THR A 115 5.29 -1.08 5.81
N ALA A 116 5.74 0.05 5.26
CA ALA A 116 5.82 1.32 5.98
C ALA A 116 4.43 1.84 6.40
N PHE A 117 3.46 1.81 5.48
CA PHE A 117 2.08 2.22 5.77
C PHE A 117 1.41 1.29 6.78
N SER A 118 1.61 -0.02 6.64
CA SER A 118 1.10 -1.01 7.61
C SER A 118 1.75 -0.82 8.98
N ALA A 119 3.05 -0.57 9.05
CA ALA A 119 3.74 -0.30 10.31
C ALA A 119 3.20 0.95 11.00
N ALA A 120 2.92 2.02 10.24
CA ALA A 120 2.29 3.22 10.78
C ALA A 120 0.89 2.91 11.33
N ALA A 121 0.09 2.12 10.63
CA ALA A 121 -1.22 1.69 11.11
C ALA A 121 -1.13 0.88 12.42
N VAL A 122 -0.18 -0.06 12.52
CA VAL A 122 0.05 -0.83 13.75
C VAL A 122 0.44 0.06 14.92
N ILE A 123 1.34 1.04 14.69
CA ILE A 123 1.72 2.00 15.73
C ILE A 123 0.49 2.76 16.23
N VAL A 124 -0.34 3.28 15.32
CA VAL A 124 -1.57 4.00 15.69
C VAL A 124 -2.53 3.09 16.46
N ALA A 125 -2.73 1.85 16.03
CA ALA A 125 -3.63 0.90 16.70
C ALA A 125 -3.16 0.58 18.13
N VAL A 126 -1.86 0.32 18.32
CA VAL A 126 -1.28 0.06 19.65
C VAL A 126 -1.34 1.30 20.54
N CYS A 127 -1.18 2.50 19.99
CA CYS A 127 -1.39 3.74 20.74
C CYS A 127 -2.86 3.95 21.13
N ALA A 128 -3.81 3.53 20.29
CA ALA A 128 -5.24 3.65 20.55
C ALA A 128 -5.72 2.66 21.64
N ALA A 129 -5.16 1.46 21.68
CA ALA A 129 -5.39 0.48 22.74
C ALA A 129 -4.08 -0.25 23.08
N PRO A 130 -3.39 0.14 24.17
CA PRO A 130 -2.11 -0.45 24.56
C PRO A 130 -2.33 -1.83 25.20
N ASP A 131 -2.62 -2.84 24.37
CA ASP A 131 -2.69 -4.24 24.74
C ASP A 131 -1.57 -5.03 24.01
N PRO A 132 -0.65 -5.70 24.75
CA PRO A 132 0.39 -6.55 24.17
C PRO A 132 -0.12 -7.64 23.22
N ARG A 133 -1.34 -8.15 23.43
CA ARG A 133 -1.94 -9.20 22.58
C ARG A 133 -2.26 -8.68 21.18
N VAL A 134 -2.77 -7.45 21.10
CA VAL A 134 -3.05 -6.75 19.84
C VAL A 134 -1.75 -6.54 19.07
N ALA A 135 -0.68 -6.09 19.75
CA ALA A 135 0.62 -5.91 19.13
C ALA A 135 1.20 -7.21 18.55
N GLU A 136 1.08 -8.33 19.27
CA GLU A 136 1.52 -9.64 18.79
C GLU A 136 0.69 -10.15 17.60
N ALA A 137 -0.63 -10.00 17.65
CA ALA A 137 -1.53 -10.40 16.57
C ALA A 137 -1.25 -9.62 15.29
N LEU A 138 -1.12 -8.29 15.39
CA LEU A 138 -0.79 -7.43 14.25
C LEU A 138 0.63 -7.64 13.74
N GLY A 139 1.58 -7.93 14.62
CA GLY A 139 2.94 -8.31 14.24
C GLY A 139 2.98 -9.59 13.39
N ARG A 140 2.14 -10.58 13.70
CA ARG A 140 1.98 -11.78 12.86
C ARG A 140 1.31 -11.45 11.53
N ALA A 141 0.29 -10.59 11.53
CA ALA A 141 -0.37 -10.15 10.29
C ALA A 141 0.58 -9.38 9.35
N MET A 142 1.59 -8.67 9.89
CA MET A 142 2.59 -7.97 9.07
C MET A 142 3.38 -8.90 8.14
N LEU A 143 3.52 -10.18 8.49
CA LEU A 143 4.20 -11.16 7.65
C LEU A 143 3.49 -11.43 6.32
N ALA A 144 2.17 -11.18 6.25
CA ALA A 144 1.38 -11.33 5.02
C ALA A 144 1.48 -10.09 4.10
N VAL A 145 1.88 -8.93 4.62
CA VAL A 145 1.91 -7.66 3.87
C VAL A 145 2.80 -7.72 2.63
N PRO A 146 4.03 -8.28 2.66
CA PRO A 146 4.86 -8.37 1.46
C PRO A 146 4.22 -9.21 0.34
N LEU A 147 3.51 -10.29 0.70
CA LEU A 147 2.82 -11.15 -0.28
C LEU A 147 1.61 -10.42 -0.88
N ALA A 148 0.82 -9.74 -0.05
CA ALA A 148 -0.28 -8.92 -0.51
C ALA A 148 0.20 -7.81 -1.44
N ALA A 149 1.26 -7.09 -1.05
CA ALA A 149 1.87 -6.03 -1.85
C ALA A 149 2.36 -6.55 -3.21
N LEU A 150 3.01 -7.72 -3.24
CA LEU A 150 3.44 -8.37 -4.49
C LEU A 150 2.25 -8.72 -5.39
N ALA A 151 1.22 -9.35 -4.83
CA ALA A 151 0.04 -9.77 -5.56
C ALA A 151 -0.69 -8.55 -6.17
N PHE A 152 -1.02 -7.57 -5.33
CA PHE A 152 -1.72 -6.37 -5.77
C PHE A 152 -0.86 -5.55 -6.75
N SER A 153 0.44 -5.40 -6.53
CA SER A 153 1.30 -4.62 -7.44
C SER A 153 1.50 -5.28 -8.79
N SER A 154 1.56 -6.60 -8.84
CA SER A 154 1.59 -7.33 -10.10
C SER A 154 0.31 -7.08 -10.89
N LEU A 155 -0.86 -7.13 -10.25
CA LEU A 155 -2.15 -6.81 -10.87
C LEU A 155 -2.25 -5.33 -11.28
N GLY A 156 -1.80 -4.41 -10.42
CA GLY A 156 -1.81 -2.98 -10.70
C GLY A 156 -0.92 -2.61 -11.89
N MET A 157 0.27 -3.20 -11.98
CA MET A 157 1.17 -3.02 -13.13
C MET A 157 0.60 -3.63 -14.41
N LEU A 158 -0.06 -4.80 -14.33
CA LEU A 158 -0.76 -5.41 -15.46
C LEU A 158 -1.88 -4.49 -15.95
N ALA A 159 -2.75 -4.01 -15.06
CA ALA A 159 -3.81 -3.06 -15.41
C ALA A 159 -3.22 -1.78 -16.05
N ALA A 160 -2.20 -1.20 -15.43
CA ALA A 160 -1.50 -0.02 -15.94
C ALA A 160 -0.87 -0.21 -17.33
N SER A 161 -0.55 -1.45 -17.73
CA SER A 161 -0.02 -1.75 -19.06
C SER A 161 -1.04 -1.57 -20.19
N TYR A 162 -2.34 -1.67 -19.87
CA TYR A 162 -3.44 -1.47 -20.81
C TYR A 162 -3.91 -0.01 -20.92
N VAL A 163 -3.56 0.84 -19.94
CA VAL A 163 -3.96 2.25 -19.91
C VAL A 163 -3.08 3.06 -20.85
N ARG A 164 -3.68 3.72 -21.85
CA ARG A 164 -2.94 4.49 -22.89
C ARG A 164 -3.17 5.99 -22.85
N SER A 165 -4.30 6.47 -22.32
CA SER A 165 -4.64 7.90 -22.30
C SER A 165 -4.67 8.47 -20.89
N ASN A 166 -4.52 9.80 -20.79
CA ASN A 166 -4.65 10.52 -19.52
C ASN A 166 -6.09 10.45 -19.00
N GLU A 167 -7.09 10.50 -19.88
CA GLU A 167 -8.49 10.37 -19.46
C GLU A 167 -8.75 8.99 -18.85
N ALA A 168 -8.28 7.92 -19.49
CA ALA A 168 -8.44 6.56 -18.99
C ALA A 168 -7.72 6.35 -17.66
N PHE A 169 -6.54 6.95 -17.47
CA PHE A 169 -5.82 6.93 -16.22
C PHE A 169 -6.56 7.70 -15.12
N ASN A 170 -7.01 8.93 -15.41
CA ASN A 170 -7.77 9.73 -14.46
C ASN A 170 -9.10 9.08 -14.07
N VAL A 171 -9.79 8.41 -15.00
CA VAL A 171 -11.00 7.62 -14.70
C VAL A 171 -10.67 6.45 -13.77
N LEU A 172 -9.59 5.72 -14.01
CA LEU A 172 -9.15 4.62 -13.14
C LEU A 172 -8.78 5.12 -11.74
N ILE A 173 -8.05 6.22 -11.65
CA ILE A 173 -7.70 6.85 -10.37
C ILE A 173 -8.97 7.24 -9.62
N ASN A 174 -9.89 7.94 -10.28
CA ASN A 174 -11.12 8.41 -9.64
C ASN A 174 -12.03 7.25 -9.24
N ALA A 175 -12.14 6.19 -10.03
CA ALA A 175 -12.92 5.01 -9.69
C ALA A 175 -12.37 4.23 -8.47
N VAL A 176 -11.06 4.28 -8.24
CA VAL A 176 -10.42 3.62 -7.09
C VAL A 176 -10.44 4.52 -5.84
N LEU A 177 -10.29 5.84 -6.01
CA LEU A 177 -10.19 6.80 -4.90
C LEU A 177 -11.55 7.33 -4.41
N LEU A 178 -12.56 7.37 -5.27
CA LEU A 178 -13.91 7.81 -4.94
C LEU A 178 -14.88 6.66 -5.24
N PRO A 179 -15.38 5.94 -4.22
CA PRO A 179 -16.60 5.17 -4.41
C PRO A 179 -17.72 6.21 -4.54
N SER A 180 -18.11 6.51 -5.77
CA SER A 180 -19.31 7.30 -6.07
C SER A 180 -20.56 6.57 -5.60
#